data_AF-A0A0G1T1S0-F1
#
_entry.id   AF-A0A0G1T1S0-F1
#
_cell.length_a   1.000
_cell.length_b   1.000
_cell.length_c   1.000
_cell.angle_alpha   90.00
_cell.angle_beta   90.00
_cell.angle_gamma   90.00
#
_symmetry.space_group_name_H-M   'P 1'
#
loop_
_entity.id
_entity.type
_entity.pdbx_description
1 polymer ?
#
loop_
_entity_poly.entity_id
_entity_poly.type
_entity_poly.pdbx_seq_one_letter_code
_entity_poly.pdbx_strand_id
1 'polypeptide(L)'
;MERLWYLWYWLSEEPMTWQSIAGFIVNIVAVSLCWSLGMVTVLNFLGIRVVAQGAQEIIPAVTGWPIWIIVLFTLFILAFVEEVLFRFPLFFVALIVFGKKWPLSVNLWSIVILSAIFGYLHGNWINIFIQGVIGVFLSFAFLKGGALALRPGKGLLISTTAHFLYNAAVMVLPFIL
;
A
#
# COMPACT_ATOMS: atom_id res chain seq x y z
N MET A 1 9.41 1.79 24.94
CA MET A 1 10.56 1.64 24.00
C MET A 1 10.70 0.21 23.49
N GLU A 2 10.53 -0.83 24.31
CA GLU A 2 10.67 -2.24 23.90
C GLU A 2 9.78 -2.66 22.72
N ARG A 3 8.52 -2.21 22.65
CA ARG A 3 7.60 -2.57 21.55
C ARG A 3 8.03 -2.04 20.17
N LEU A 4 8.69 -0.89 20.12
CA LEU A 4 9.19 -0.32 18.87
C LEU A 4 10.38 -1.12 18.35
N TRP A 5 11.21 -1.64 19.26
CA TRP A 5 12.31 -2.54 18.92
C TRP A 5 11.84 -3.84 18.24
N TYR A 6 10.77 -4.46 18.75
CA TYR A 6 10.20 -5.66 18.12
C TYR A 6 9.69 -5.39 16.70
N LEU A 7 8.97 -4.28 16.50
CA LEU A 7 8.49 -3.90 15.17
C LEU A 7 9.67 -3.69 14.21
N TRP A 8 10.71 -3.01 14.66
CA TRP A 8 11.89 -2.76 13.84
C TRP A 8 12.64 -4.04 13.48
N TYR A 9 12.86 -4.90 14.46
CA TYR A 9 13.47 -6.21 14.25
C TYR A 9 12.68 -7.01 13.21
N TRP A 10 11.35 -7.09 13.38
CA TRP A 10 10.48 -7.75 12.42
C TRP A 10 10.49 -7.12 11.02
N LEU A 11 10.57 -5.79 10.91
CA LEU A 11 10.69 -5.08 9.63
C LEU A 11 12.05 -5.33 8.97
N SER A 12 13.11 -5.60 9.75
CA SER A 12 14.43 -5.92 9.20
C SER A 12 14.58 -7.37 8.73
N GLU A 13 13.73 -8.27 9.22
CA GLU A 13 13.70 -9.67 8.79
C GLU A 13 12.94 -9.83 7.47
N GLU A 14 13.67 -9.88 6.36
CA GLU A 14 13.07 -10.09 5.03
C GLU A 14 12.44 -11.48 4.87
N PRO A 15 11.30 -11.60 4.16
CA PRO A 15 10.86 -12.89 3.65
C PRO A 15 11.86 -13.40 2.60
N MET A 16 12.38 -14.61 2.79
CA MET A 16 13.48 -15.18 1.99
C MET A 16 13.00 -16.20 0.94
N THR A 17 11.90 -16.90 1.20
CA THR A 17 11.34 -17.91 0.29
C THR A 17 10.17 -17.36 -0.50
N TRP A 18 9.91 -17.89 -1.70
CA TRP A 18 8.75 -17.49 -2.51
C TRP A 18 7.43 -17.69 -1.77
N GLN A 19 7.29 -18.75 -0.98
CA GLN A 19 6.11 -19.01 -0.14
C GLN A 19 5.93 -17.92 0.93
N SER A 20 7.03 -17.50 1.59
CA SER A 20 6.98 -16.44 2.60
C SER A 20 6.65 -15.07 1.98
N ILE A 21 7.18 -14.78 0.78
CA ILE A 21 6.90 -13.55 0.05
C ILE A 21 5.43 -13.52 -0.39
N ALA A 22 4.95 -14.59 -1.02
CA ALA A 22 3.57 -14.69 -1.48
C ALA A 22 2.59 -14.61 -0.30
N GLY A 23 2.84 -15.36 0.79
CA GLY A 23 2.02 -15.30 1.99
C GLY A 23 2.01 -13.91 2.63
N PHE A 24 3.14 -13.21 2.64
CA PHE A 24 3.22 -11.85 3.13
C PHE A 24 2.41 -10.87 2.26
N ILE A 25 2.55 -10.92 0.94
CA ILE A 25 1.76 -10.10 0.00
C ILE A 25 0.27 -10.35 0.18
N VAL A 26 -0.16 -11.62 0.22
CA VAL A 26 -1.56 -12.00 0.42
C VAL A 26 -2.10 -11.44 1.74
N ASN A 27 -1.33 -11.53 2.82
CA ASN A 27 -1.74 -10.97 4.12
C ASN A 27 -1.90 -9.44 4.06
N ILE A 28 -0.97 -8.72 3.41
CA ILE A 28 -1.08 -7.26 3.24
C ILE A 28 -2.35 -6.92 2.44
N VAL A 29 -2.59 -7.60 1.33
CA VAL A 29 -3.79 -7.41 0.50
C VAL A 29 -5.06 -7.71 1.30
N ALA A 30 -5.12 -8.84 1.98
CA ALA A 30 -6.29 -9.26 2.76
C ALA A 30 -6.62 -8.25 3.88
N VAL A 31 -5.63 -7.84 4.66
CA VAL A 31 -5.82 -6.83 5.72
C VAL A 31 -6.25 -5.49 5.14
N SER A 32 -5.70 -5.08 3.99
CA SER A 32 -6.08 -3.83 3.30
C SER A 32 -7.53 -3.87 2.79
N LEU A 33 -7.97 -5.02 2.27
CA LEU A 33 -9.35 -5.24 1.85
C LEU A 33 -10.31 -5.22 3.06
N CYS A 34 -9.99 -5.97 4.12
CA CYS A 34 -10.79 -5.98 5.35
C CYS A 34 -10.95 -4.58 5.94
N TRP A 35 -9.84 -3.81 6.00
CA TRP A 35 -9.86 -2.44 6.46
C TRP A 35 -10.77 -1.56 5.60
N SER A 36 -10.60 -1.61 4.27
CA SER A 36 -11.35 -0.77 3.34
C SER A 36 -12.85 -1.07 3.38
N LEU A 37 -13.21 -2.36 3.37
CA LEU A 37 -14.60 -2.79 3.49
C LEU A 37 -15.19 -2.34 4.82
N GLY A 38 -14.48 -2.58 5.93
CA GLY A 38 -14.93 -2.15 7.27
C GLY A 38 -15.14 -0.64 7.36
N MET A 39 -14.21 0.16 6.84
CA MET A 39 -14.33 1.62 6.85
C MET A 39 -15.47 2.10 5.95
N VAL A 40 -15.67 1.51 4.77
CA VAL A 40 -16.81 1.83 3.91
C VAL A 40 -18.13 1.50 4.61
N THR A 41 -18.23 0.36 5.30
CA THR A 41 -19.41 0.00 6.11
C THR A 41 -19.68 1.03 7.20
N VAL A 42 -18.65 1.42 7.97
CA VAL A 42 -18.78 2.44 9.04
C VAL A 42 -19.22 3.78 8.48
N LEU A 43 -18.61 4.25 7.39
CA LEU A 43 -18.94 5.55 6.80
C LEU A 43 -20.36 5.56 6.22
N ASN A 44 -20.79 4.47 5.57
CA ASN A 44 -22.16 4.32 5.10
C ASN A 44 -23.17 4.32 6.27
N PHE A 45 -22.86 3.67 7.39
CA PHE A 45 -23.69 3.71 8.59
C PHE A 45 -23.84 5.13 9.16
N LEU A 46 -22.80 5.96 9.04
CA LEU A 46 -22.81 7.37 9.42
C LEU A 46 -23.44 8.31 8.37
N GLY A 47 -23.94 7.78 7.25
CA GLY A 47 -24.50 8.57 6.15
C GLY A 47 -23.45 9.33 5.32
N ILE A 48 -22.16 9.00 5.49
CA ILE A 48 -21.05 9.62 4.77
C ILE A 48 -20.76 8.81 3.52
N ARG A 49 -21.03 9.38 2.35
CA ARG A 49 -20.71 8.73 1.08
C ARG A 49 -19.23 8.88 0.75
N VAL A 50 -18.55 7.75 0.58
CA VAL A 50 -17.20 7.72 0.01
C VAL A 50 -17.33 7.87 -1.51
N VAL A 51 -16.97 9.03 -2.03
CA VAL A 51 -16.89 9.23 -3.48
C VAL A 51 -15.56 8.64 -3.94
N ALA A 52 -15.60 7.49 -4.62
CA ALA A 52 -14.45 6.99 -5.36
C ALA A 52 -14.29 7.87 -6.61
N GLN A 53 -13.42 8.87 -6.55
CA GLN A 53 -13.02 9.62 -7.74
C GLN A 53 -12.25 8.67 -8.66
N GLY A 54 -12.75 8.45 -9.88
CA GLY A 54 -12.05 7.72 -10.95
C GLY A 54 -12.53 6.31 -11.27
N ALA A 55 -13.09 5.54 -10.33
CA ALA A 55 -13.48 4.14 -10.61
C ALA A 55 -14.74 4.02 -11.50
N GLN A 56 -15.72 4.91 -11.34
CA GLN A 56 -17.00 4.82 -12.06
C GLN A 56 -16.91 5.23 -13.53
N GLU A 57 -15.86 5.95 -13.95
CA GLU A 57 -15.69 6.39 -15.35
C GLU A 57 -15.01 5.33 -16.22
N ILE A 58 -14.25 4.39 -15.63
CA ILE A 58 -13.50 3.36 -16.37
C ILE A 58 -14.39 2.13 -16.68
N ILE A 59 -15.37 1.85 -15.82
CA ILE A 59 -16.19 0.62 -15.85
C ILE A 59 -17.07 0.47 -17.12
N PRO A 60 -17.71 1.51 -17.68
CA PRO A 60 -18.59 1.33 -18.83
C PRO A 60 -17.88 1.02 -20.16
N ALA A 61 -16.55 1.21 -20.26
CA ALA A 61 -15.80 1.15 -21.52
C ALA A 61 -15.10 -0.20 -21.79
N VAL A 62 -15.15 -1.16 -20.86
CA VAL A 62 -14.31 -2.37 -20.89
C VAL A 62 -15.16 -3.64 -21.06
N THR A 63 -15.60 -3.92 -22.28
CA THR A 63 -16.42 -5.13 -22.57
C THR A 63 -15.77 -6.11 -23.58
N GLY A 64 -14.50 -5.93 -23.96
CA GLY A 64 -13.83 -6.81 -24.93
C GLY A 64 -12.38 -7.20 -24.56
N TRP A 65 -12.00 -8.44 -24.85
CA TRP A 65 -10.59 -8.85 -24.96
C TRP A 65 -10.00 -8.14 -26.20
N PRO A 66 -8.84 -7.43 -26.14
CA PRO A 66 -7.74 -7.47 -25.17
C PRO A 66 -7.73 -6.33 -24.12
N ILE A 67 -8.84 -5.59 -23.94
CA ILE A 67 -8.89 -4.38 -23.10
C ILE A 67 -8.53 -4.70 -21.63
N TRP A 68 -8.88 -5.88 -21.12
CA TRP A 68 -8.51 -6.32 -19.76
C TRP A 68 -7.01 -6.41 -19.52
N ILE A 69 -6.22 -6.83 -20.51
CA ILE A 69 -4.75 -6.90 -20.38
C ILE A 69 -4.19 -5.48 -20.26
N ILE A 70 -4.71 -4.55 -21.06
CA ILE A 70 -4.34 -3.14 -21.03
C ILE A 70 -4.68 -2.53 -19.67
N VAL A 71 -5.87 -2.82 -19.13
CA VAL A 71 -6.31 -2.33 -17.81
C VAL A 71 -5.40 -2.87 -16.70
N LEU A 72 -5.15 -4.18 -16.64
CA LEU A 72 -4.29 -4.77 -15.61
C LEU A 72 -2.85 -4.25 -15.71
N PHE A 73 -2.32 -4.10 -16.93
CA PHE A 73 -1.01 -3.52 -17.13
C PHE A 73 -0.96 -2.06 -16.67
N THR A 74 -1.99 -1.27 -17.00
CA THR A 74 -2.10 0.13 -16.55
C THR A 74 -2.17 0.21 -15.03
N LEU A 75 -2.97 -0.64 -14.37
CA LEU A 75 -3.04 -0.71 -12.91
C LEU A 75 -1.69 -1.05 -12.27
N PHE A 76 -0.93 -1.97 -12.88
CA PHE A 76 0.40 -2.31 -12.39
C PHE A 76 1.37 -1.13 -12.53
N ILE A 77 1.38 -0.44 -13.67
CA ILE A 77 2.24 0.73 -13.89
C ILE A 77 1.88 1.88 -12.95
N LEU A 78 0.59 2.16 -12.76
CA LEU A 78 0.13 3.17 -11.81
C LEU A 78 0.56 2.84 -10.38
N ALA A 79 0.33 1.59 -9.94
CA ALA A 79 0.78 1.12 -8.64
C ALA A 79 2.30 1.29 -8.48
N PHE A 80 3.08 0.90 -9.49
CA PHE A 80 4.54 1.05 -9.47
C PHE A 80 4.96 2.52 -9.32
N VAL A 81 4.38 3.43 -10.10
CA VAL A 81 4.68 4.87 -10.04
C VAL A 81 4.34 5.42 -8.65
N GLU A 82 3.19 5.06 -8.09
CA GLU A 82 2.79 5.48 -6.75
C GLU A 82 3.76 4.94 -5.68
N GLU A 83 4.16 3.67 -5.77
CA GLU A 83 5.13 3.10 -4.83
C GLU A 83 6.50 3.79 -4.94
N VAL A 84 6.95 4.15 -6.13
CA VAL A 84 8.17 4.95 -6.30
C VAL A 84 8.03 6.32 -5.63
N LEU A 85 6.91 7.01 -5.83
CA LEU A 85 6.72 8.36 -5.30
C LEU A 85 6.56 8.39 -3.77
N PHE A 86 5.84 7.42 -3.20
CA PHE A 86 5.46 7.45 -1.78
C PHE A 86 6.29 6.55 -0.88
N ARG A 87 6.95 5.49 -1.40
CA ARG A 87 7.64 4.50 -0.56
C ARG A 87 9.14 4.57 -0.74
N PHE A 88 9.62 4.84 -1.95
CA PHE A 88 11.05 5.03 -2.18
C PHE A 88 11.69 6.13 -1.30
N PRO A 89 11.03 7.25 -0.97
CA PRO A 89 11.56 8.21 0.00
C PRO A 89 11.88 7.60 1.38
N LEU A 90 11.13 6.58 1.81
CA LEU A 90 11.39 5.89 3.09
C LEU A 90 12.74 5.18 3.09
N PHE A 91 13.23 4.71 1.93
CA PHE A 91 14.56 4.13 1.83
C PHE A 91 15.65 5.16 2.13
N PHE A 92 15.53 6.37 1.58
CA PHE A 92 16.49 7.44 1.86
C PHE A 92 16.44 7.89 3.32
N VAL A 93 15.25 7.99 3.90
CA VAL A 93 15.10 8.25 5.34
C VAL A 93 15.77 7.14 6.15
N ALA A 94 15.55 5.87 5.80
CA ALA A 94 16.21 4.74 6.45
C ALA A 94 17.74 4.81 6.32
N LEU A 95 18.29 5.12 5.14
CA LEU A 95 19.74 5.27 4.93
C LEU A 95 20.34 6.38 5.80
N ILE A 96 19.69 7.55 5.88
CA ILE A 96 20.13 8.65 6.74
C ILE A 96 20.09 8.21 8.21
N VAL A 97 19.05 7.46 8.59
CA VAL A 97 18.89 6.93 9.93
C VAL A 97 19.98 5.92 10.29
N PHE A 98 20.35 5.01 9.38
CA PHE A 98 21.43 4.04 9.57
C PHE A 98 22.81 4.70 9.58
N GLY A 99 23.05 5.70 8.73
CA GLY A 99 24.32 6.43 8.66
C GLY A 99 24.56 7.37 9.84
N LYS A 100 23.49 7.87 10.48
CA LYS A 100 23.58 8.87 11.56
C LYS A 100 22.98 8.43 12.91
N LYS A 101 22.60 7.16 13.07
CA LYS A 101 21.91 6.61 14.28
C LYS A 101 20.67 7.41 14.70
N TRP A 102 19.85 7.86 13.73
CA TRP A 102 18.63 8.59 14.09
C TRP A 102 17.61 7.69 14.78
N PRO A 103 16.71 8.25 15.60
CA PRO A 103 15.75 7.44 16.32
C PRO A 103 14.72 6.83 15.35
N LEU A 104 14.39 5.57 15.59
CA LEU A 104 13.35 4.80 14.90
C LEU A 104 12.03 5.56 14.71
N SER A 105 11.70 6.46 15.64
CA SER A 105 10.55 7.35 15.56
C SER A 105 10.50 8.15 14.26
N VAL A 106 11.64 8.53 13.69
CA VAL A 106 11.67 9.32 12.44
C VAL A 106 11.14 8.50 11.27
N ASN A 107 11.54 7.23 11.13
CA ASN A 107 10.98 6.36 10.10
C ASN A 107 9.48 6.15 10.30
N LEU A 108 9.03 5.96 11.54
CA LEU A 108 7.60 5.80 11.84
C LEU A 108 6.78 7.05 11.48
N TRP A 109 7.30 8.24 11.80
CA TRP A 109 6.66 9.49 11.40
C TRP A 109 6.66 9.68 9.89
N SER A 110 7.74 9.32 9.18
CA SER A 110 7.77 9.36 7.72
C SER A 110 6.72 8.43 7.11
N ILE A 111 6.53 7.23 7.65
CA ILE A 111 5.46 6.31 7.23
C ILE A 111 4.10 6.98 7.38
N VAL A 112 3.80 7.55 8.56
CA VAL A 112 2.51 8.20 8.83
C VAL A 112 2.28 9.39 7.90
N ILE A 113 3.26 10.26 7.72
CA ILE A 113 3.15 11.48 6.90
C ILE A 113 2.94 11.12 5.43
N LEU A 114 3.79 10.26 4.85
CA LEU A 114 3.67 9.87 3.44
C LEU A 114 2.36 9.13 3.18
N SER A 115 1.92 8.32 4.13
CA SER A 115 0.64 7.61 4.06
C SER A 115 -0.55 8.57 4.14
N ALA A 116 -0.50 9.58 5.01
CA ALA A 116 -1.55 10.60 5.07
C ALA A 116 -1.64 11.42 3.77
N ILE A 117 -0.50 11.81 3.19
CA ILE A 117 -0.45 12.49 1.90
C ILE A 117 -1.02 11.59 0.81
N PHE A 118 -0.59 10.32 0.74
CA PHE A 118 -1.11 9.32 -0.19
C PHE A 118 -2.63 9.22 -0.08
N GLY A 119 -3.17 9.08 1.14
CA GLY A 119 -4.61 8.99 1.35
C GLY A 119 -5.37 10.24 0.94
N TYR A 120 -4.85 11.42 1.27
CA TYR A 120 -5.47 12.69 0.89
C TYR A 120 -5.54 12.88 -0.63
N LEU A 121 -4.48 12.49 -1.37
CA LEU A 121 -4.43 12.60 -2.83
C LEU A 121 -5.43 11.69 -3.56
N HIS A 122 -6.01 10.71 -2.85
CA HIS A 122 -7.08 9.85 -3.38
C HIS A 122 -8.49 10.43 -3.16
N GLY A 123 -8.61 11.67 -2.68
CA GLY A 123 -9.89 12.36 -2.57
C GLY A 123 -9.83 13.50 -1.55
N ASN A 124 -10.37 13.25 -0.36
CA ASN A 124 -10.44 14.25 0.71
C ASN A 124 -9.90 13.68 2.04
N TRP A 125 -10.08 14.43 3.12
CA TRP A 125 -9.59 14.03 4.45
C TRP A 125 -10.15 12.68 4.94
N ILE A 126 -11.32 12.24 4.47
CA ILE A 126 -11.89 10.92 4.80
C ILE A 126 -11.02 9.81 4.19
N ASN A 127 -10.47 10.03 2.99
CA ASN A 127 -9.63 9.06 2.30
C ASN A 127 -8.30 8.80 3.05
N ILE A 128 -7.87 9.70 3.95
CA ILE A 128 -6.74 9.44 4.85
C ILE A 128 -7.01 8.19 5.72
N PHE A 129 -8.24 8.01 6.19
CA PHE A 129 -8.60 6.87 7.04
C PHE A 129 -8.78 5.57 6.25
N ILE A 130 -8.98 5.64 4.93
CA ILE A 130 -9.10 4.44 4.08
C ILE A 130 -7.75 4.18 3.40
N GLN A 131 -7.43 5.01 2.41
CA GLN A 131 -6.27 4.88 1.56
C GLN A 131 -4.97 5.22 2.30
N GLY A 132 -5.01 6.14 3.27
CA GLY A 132 -3.83 6.43 4.07
C GLY A 132 -3.41 5.24 4.94
N VAL A 133 -4.35 4.54 5.58
CA VAL A 133 -4.01 3.33 6.37
C VAL A 133 -3.48 2.21 5.47
N ILE A 134 -4.04 2.05 4.26
CA ILE A 134 -3.46 1.15 3.25
C ILE A 134 -2.03 1.58 2.91
N GLY A 135 -1.78 2.87 2.79
CA GLY A 135 -0.45 3.41 2.58
C GLY A 135 0.55 3.05 3.67
N VAL A 136 0.10 2.89 4.92
CA VAL A 136 0.93 2.38 6.02
C VAL A 136 1.27 0.91 5.80
N PHE A 137 0.30 0.08 5.41
CA PHE A 137 0.55 -1.34 5.12
C PHE A 137 1.50 -1.51 3.93
N LEU A 138 1.36 -0.71 2.87
CA LEU A 138 2.27 -0.70 1.72
C LEU A 138 3.68 -0.22 2.10
N SER A 139 3.79 0.74 3.04
CA SER A 139 5.08 1.15 3.60
C SER A 139 5.76 0.01 4.36
N PHE A 140 5.01 -0.78 5.14
CA PHE A 140 5.55 -1.99 5.76
C PHE A 140 5.93 -3.04 4.73
N ALA A 141 5.16 -3.20 3.65
CA ALA A 141 5.49 -4.10 2.56
C ALA A 141 6.82 -3.72 1.89
N PHE A 142 7.05 -2.43 1.65
CA PHE A 142 8.30 -1.90 1.09
C PHE A 142 9.50 -2.12 2.02
N LEU A 143 9.34 -1.74 3.30
CA LEU A 143 10.41 -1.82 4.29
C LEU A 143 10.80 -3.27 4.59
N LYS A 144 9.82 -4.12 4.90
CA LYS A 144 10.02 -5.54 5.18
C LYS A 144 10.40 -6.35 3.94
N GLY A 145 9.95 -5.92 2.77
CA GLY A 145 10.28 -6.57 1.49
C GLY A 145 11.75 -6.46 1.11
N GLY A 146 12.51 -5.57 1.75
CA GLY A 146 13.97 -5.54 1.64
C GLY A 146 14.57 -4.15 1.62
N ALA A 147 13.78 -3.07 1.64
CA ALA A 147 14.34 -1.72 1.66
C ALA A 147 15.20 -1.48 2.92
N LEU A 148 14.80 -2.02 4.08
CA LEU A 148 15.61 -1.89 5.31
C LEU A 148 16.91 -2.70 5.29
N ALA A 149 16.95 -3.82 4.57
CA ALA A 149 18.16 -4.61 4.36
C ALA A 149 18.90 -4.23 3.05
N LEU A 150 18.76 -2.95 2.65
CA LEU A 150 19.49 -2.32 1.54
C LEU A 150 19.19 -2.93 0.15
N ARG A 151 18.01 -3.52 -0.01
CA ARG A 151 17.49 -4.07 -1.28
C ARG A 151 16.18 -3.37 -1.66
N PRO A 152 16.20 -2.05 -1.92
CA PRO A 152 14.99 -1.28 -2.19
C PRO A 152 14.23 -1.77 -3.42
N GLY A 153 14.91 -2.35 -4.43
CA GLY A 153 14.24 -2.93 -5.61
C GLY A 153 13.34 -4.12 -5.26
N LYS A 154 13.76 -4.99 -4.32
CA LYS A 154 12.93 -6.11 -3.84
C LYS A 154 11.72 -5.59 -3.04
N GLY A 155 11.97 -4.62 -2.16
CA GLY A 155 10.91 -3.93 -1.42
C GLY A 155 9.88 -3.29 -2.34
N LEU A 156 10.34 -2.58 -3.37
CA LEU A 156 9.49 -1.90 -4.35
C LEU A 156 8.64 -2.88 -5.14
N LEU A 157 9.22 -4.01 -5.58
CA LEU A 157 8.47 -5.05 -6.27
C LEU A 157 7.38 -5.63 -5.36
N ILE A 158 7.70 -5.96 -4.12
CA ILE A 158 6.75 -6.53 -3.16
C ILE A 158 5.61 -5.56 -2.86
N SER A 159 5.91 -4.29 -2.59
CA SER A 159 4.87 -3.28 -2.30
C SER A 159 4.03 -2.97 -3.54
N THR A 160 4.65 -2.88 -4.72
CA THR A 160 3.95 -2.71 -6.00
C THR A 160 3.01 -3.88 -6.29
N THR A 161 3.46 -5.12 -6.11
CA THR A 161 2.62 -6.30 -6.31
C THR A 161 1.44 -6.30 -5.34
N ALA A 162 1.67 -5.99 -4.05
CA ALA A 162 0.58 -5.90 -3.08
C ALA A 162 -0.43 -4.79 -3.45
N HIS A 163 0.05 -3.62 -3.84
CA HIS A 163 -0.79 -2.50 -4.25
C HIS A 163 -1.60 -2.82 -5.51
N PHE A 164 -0.95 -3.36 -6.55
CA PHE A 164 -1.61 -3.81 -7.77
C PHE A 164 -2.72 -4.83 -7.47
N LEU A 165 -2.43 -5.85 -6.66
CA LEU A 165 -3.40 -6.89 -6.31
C LEU A 165 -4.58 -6.33 -5.51
N TYR A 166 -4.32 -5.38 -4.60
CA TYR A 166 -5.38 -4.67 -3.89
C TYR A 166 -6.28 -3.88 -4.86
N ASN A 167 -5.69 -3.08 -5.76
CA ASN A 167 -6.45 -2.30 -6.75
C ASN A 167 -7.25 -3.20 -7.70
N ALA A 168 -6.65 -4.30 -8.16
CA ALA A 168 -7.33 -5.30 -8.98
C ALA A 168 -8.50 -5.95 -8.23
N ALA A 169 -8.32 -6.30 -6.95
CA ALA A 169 -9.40 -6.86 -6.12
C ALA A 169 -10.54 -5.85 -5.92
N VAL A 170 -10.24 -4.59 -5.61
CA VAL A 170 -11.24 -3.52 -5.47
C VAL A 170 -12.00 -3.28 -6.77
N MET A 171 -11.32 -3.34 -7.92
CA MET A 171 -11.96 -3.21 -9.23
C MET A 171 -12.93 -4.37 -9.53
N VAL A 172 -12.60 -5.59 -9.11
CA VAL A 172 -13.38 -6.79 -9.42
C VAL A 172 -14.52 -7.04 -8.43
N LEU A 173 -14.39 -6.64 -7.17
CA LEU A 173 -15.38 -6.87 -6.11
C LEU A 173 -16.84 -6.51 -6.49
N PRO A 174 -17.12 -5.38 -7.16
CA PRO A 174 -18.49 -5.02 -7.57
C PRO A 174 -19.14 -5.95 -8.60
N PHE A 175 -18.39 -6.83 -9.26
CA PHE A 175 -18.92 -7.79 -10.24
C PHE A 175 -19.23 -9.17 -9.65
N ILE A 176 -18.79 -9.41 -8.41
CA ILE A 176 -18.93 -10.71 -7.72
C ILE A 176 -19.96 -10.63 -6.57
N LEU A 177 -20.25 -9.43 -6.09
CA LEU A 177 -21.27 -9.12 -5.07
C LEU A 177 -22.52 -8.52 -5.71
#